data_AF-A0A1C6GY66-F1
#
_entry.id   AF-A0A1C6GY66-F1
#
_cell.length_a   1.000
_cell.length_b   1.000
_cell.length_c   1.000
_cell.angle_alpha   90.00
_cell.angle_beta   90.00
_cell.angle_gamma   90.00
#
_symmetry.space_group_name_H-M   'P 1'
#
loop_
_entity.id
_entity.type
_entity.pdbx_description
1 polymer ?
#
loop_
_entity_poly.entity_id
_entity_poly.type
_entity_poly.pdbx_seq_one_letter_code
_entity_poly.pdbx_strand_id
1 'polypeptide(L)'
;MKRKLKSDRGFTLAELLIVVAIIGVLVAIAIPIFTSQLERSREAVDLSDVRSAYAEVMMAAITGDTSATYTKDSGQKIYKEMDGTYSIMVTPLKQQKDDWQTPLPITIGGVSSNAGDTYWKGIPGPKGYCEITYHPQTSTGNEYVSFYWTGGTDNGNNPTLTPVPTQPIFPTETPTPTIPDNTITDVDSVVNKWGSYNWPSEPASGAGITIKIDLDYGQLISYHDSNNNVKYYVVANENGYKGRELGSSQDQGHYYWTPDGANGDLIAITKNPPHTWKNAINGVIYNLSKGDIYIDPQGYTYIYKATSTNQSVPNGVGNSQWVKVLDNKN
;
A
#
# COMPACT_ATOMS: atom_id res chain seq x y z
N MET A 1 66.46 3.67 64.21
CA MET A 1 65.23 3.54 63.39
C MET A 1 65.04 2.08 62.97
N LYS A 2 63.99 1.39 63.45
CA LYS A 2 63.68 0.00 63.05
C LYS A 2 62.92 0.03 61.72
N ARG A 3 63.55 -0.39 60.64
CA ARG A 3 62.95 -0.47 59.30
C ARG A 3 62.15 -1.77 59.21
N LYS A 4 60.80 -1.67 59.23
CA LYS A 4 59.92 -2.81 58.95
C LYS A 4 60.23 -3.30 57.54
N LEU A 5 60.83 -4.50 57.43
CA LEU A 5 60.91 -5.21 56.15
C LEU A 5 59.47 -5.59 55.78
N LYS A 6 58.97 -4.97 54.71
CA LYS A 6 57.69 -5.30 54.11
C LYS A 6 57.85 -6.72 53.55
N SER A 7 57.07 -7.68 54.07
CA SER A 7 57.05 -9.04 53.52
C SER A 7 56.39 -8.96 52.16
N ASP A 8 57.19 -9.00 51.10
CA ASP A 8 56.71 -9.20 49.75
C ASP A 8 56.23 -10.65 49.65
N ARG A 9 54.92 -10.84 49.83
CA ARG A 9 54.26 -12.14 49.63
C ARG A 9 54.30 -12.45 48.13
N GLY A 10 55.17 -13.39 47.75
CA GLY A 10 55.23 -13.90 46.38
C GLY A 10 53.96 -14.69 46.02
N PHE A 11 53.62 -14.67 44.74
CA PHE A 11 52.45 -15.36 44.19
C PHE A 11 52.69 -16.88 44.18
N THR A 12 51.78 -17.66 44.76
CA THR A 12 51.93 -19.12 44.82
C THR A 12 51.43 -19.77 43.54
N LEU A 13 52.05 -20.89 43.12
CA LEU A 13 51.55 -21.67 41.99
C LEU A 13 50.14 -22.21 42.22
N ALA A 14 49.77 -22.48 43.46
CA ALA A 14 48.43 -22.94 43.83
C ALA A 14 47.37 -21.84 43.64
N GLU A 15 47.69 -20.58 43.98
CA GLU A 15 46.82 -19.42 43.72
C GLU A 15 46.61 -19.20 42.21
N LEU A 16 47.65 -19.39 41.39
CA LEU A 16 47.48 -19.36 39.94
C LEU A 16 46.54 -20.48 39.45
N LEU A 17 46.75 -21.69 39.95
CA LEU A 17 46.04 -22.88 39.47
C LEU A 17 44.53 -22.77 39.69
N ILE A 18 44.10 -22.31 40.87
CA ILE A 18 42.67 -22.14 41.14
C ILE A 18 42.05 -21.04 40.30
N VAL A 19 42.78 -19.95 40.02
CA VAL A 19 42.30 -18.85 39.16
C VAL A 19 42.08 -19.34 37.73
N VAL A 20 43.04 -20.07 37.16
CA VAL A 20 42.91 -20.63 35.81
C VAL A 20 41.77 -21.66 35.76
N ALA A 21 41.58 -22.46 36.82
CA ALA A 21 40.47 -23.40 36.92
C ALA A 21 39.10 -22.69 36.89
N ILE A 22 38.93 -21.61 37.66
CA ILE A 22 37.68 -20.83 37.67
C ILE A 22 37.44 -20.15 36.32
N ILE A 23 38.46 -19.52 35.73
CA ILE A 23 38.36 -18.91 34.39
C ILE A 23 37.95 -19.97 33.35
N GLY A 24 38.51 -21.18 33.44
CA GLY A 24 38.16 -22.29 32.56
C GLY A 24 36.67 -22.63 32.59
N VAL A 25 36.07 -22.72 33.79
CA VAL A 25 34.63 -22.99 33.95
C VAL A 25 33.78 -21.83 33.40
N LEU A 26 34.16 -20.58 33.68
CA LEU A 26 33.44 -19.41 33.18
C LEU A 26 33.45 -19.33 31.65
N VAL A 27 34.62 -19.55 31.03
CA VAL A 27 34.78 -19.51 29.58
C VAL A 27 33.98 -20.62 28.89
N ALA A 28 33.95 -21.82 29.48
CA ALA A 28 33.20 -22.96 28.93
C ALA A 28 31.70 -22.68 28.76
N ILE A 29 31.09 -21.90 29.68
CA ILE A 29 29.67 -21.52 29.60
C ILE A 29 29.49 -20.24 28.76
N ALA A 30 30.40 -19.26 28.90
CA ALA A 30 30.26 -17.95 28.28
C ALA A 30 30.36 -18.00 26.75
N ILE A 31 31.30 -18.77 26.20
CA ILE A 31 31.52 -18.85 24.74
C ILE A 31 30.24 -19.25 23.98
N PRO A 32 29.58 -20.39 24.24
CA PRO A 32 28.42 -20.82 23.46
C PRO A 32 27.22 -19.87 23.59
N ILE A 33 27.04 -19.24 24.76
CA ILE A 33 25.97 -18.25 24.96
C ILE A 33 26.27 -16.99 24.14
N PHE A 34 27.50 -16.48 24.22
CA PHE A 34 27.90 -15.27 23.53
C PHE A 34 27.86 -15.45 22.01
N THR A 35 28.32 -16.59 21.48
CA THR A 35 28.25 -16.89 20.05
C THR A 35 26.80 -16.96 19.55
N SER A 36 25.90 -17.59 20.31
CA SER A 36 24.46 -17.61 20.00
C SER A 36 23.84 -16.20 19.98
N GLN A 37 24.18 -15.35 20.94
CA GLN A 37 23.65 -13.97 20.99
C GLN A 37 24.19 -13.10 19.85
N LEU A 38 25.44 -13.31 19.45
CA LEU A 38 26.03 -12.63 18.29
C LEU A 38 25.33 -13.03 16.99
N GLU A 39 25.09 -14.33 16.77
CA GLU A 39 24.36 -14.77 15.56
C GLU A 39 22.93 -14.20 15.51
N ARG A 40 22.20 -14.22 16.63
CA ARG A 40 20.85 -13.62 16.70
C ARG A 40 20.87 -12.12 16.40
N SER A 41 21.92 -11.41 16.82
CA SER A 41 22.07 -9.98 16.54
C SER A 41 22.36 -9.73 15.07
N ARG A 42 23.17 -10.59 14.42
CA ARG A 42 23.45 -10.53 12.99
C ARG A 42 22.20 -10.78 12.16
N GLU A 43 21.43 -11.81 12.49
CA GLU A 43 20.15 -12.12 11.85
C GLU A 43 19.15 -10.97 11.99
N ALA A 44 19.05 -10.34 13.17
CA ALA A 44 18.17 -9.20 13.38
C ALA A 44 18.54 -7.99 12.50
N VAL A 45 19.84 -7.76 12.29
CA VAL A 45 20.34 -6.72 11.37
C VAL A 45 19.99 -7.10 9.92
N ASP A 46 20.26 -8.32 9.49
CA ASP A 46 19.92 -8.78 8.13
C ASP A 46 18.42 -8.64 7.84
N LEU A 47 17.57 -9.02 8.79
CA LEU A 47 16.13 -8.90 8.65
C LEU A 47 15.65 -7.44 8.64
N SER A 48 16.28 -6.56 9.43
CA SER A 48 16.02 -5.13 9.38
C SER A 48 16.42 -4.55 8.03
N ASP A 49 17.57 -4.96 7.51
CA ASP A 49 18.13 -4.50 6.25
C ASP A 49 17.22 -4.90 5.07
N VAL A 50 16.74 -6.14 5.07
CA VAL A 50 15.79 -6.65 4.06
C VAL A 50 14.43 -5.96 4.16
N ARG A 51 13.94 -5.64 5.37
CA ARG A 51 12.69 -4.86 5.53
C ARG A 51 12.80 -3.45 4.97
N SER A 52 13.92 -2.78 5.21
CA SER A 52 14.19 -1.46 4.63
C SER A 52 14.28 -1.55 3.11
N ALA A 53 15.04 -2.51 2.57
CA ALA A 53 15.14 -2.74 1.13
C ALA A 53 13.78 -3.06 0.49
N TYR A 54 12.96 -3.89 1.13
CA TYR A 54 11.59 -4.17 0.70
C TYR A 54 10.76 -2.89 0.59
N ALA A 55 10.79 -2.02 1.61
CA ALA A 55 10.06 -0.76 1.57
C ALA A 55 10.51 0.13 0.40
N GLU A 56 11.82 0.19 0.13
CA GLU A 56 12.38 0.95 -0.99
C GLU A 56 11.97 0.38 -2.37
N VAL A 57 12.03 -0.95 -2.55
CA VAL A 57 11.53 -1.63 -3.76
C VAL A 57 10.06 -1.29 -3.99
N MET A 58 9.23 -1.42 -2.95
CA MET A 58 7.80 -1.16 -3.06
C MET A 58 7.50 0.31 -3.34
N MET A 59 8.21 1.24 -2.71
CA MET A 59 8.05 2.66 -2.99
C MET A 59 8.40 2.98 -4.43
N ALA A 60 9.54 2.50 -4.94
CA ALA A 60 9.94 2.71 -6.33
C ALA A 60 8.94 2.09 -7.33
N ALA A 61 8.42 0.91 -7.02
CA ALA A 61 7.42 0.24 -7.84
C ALA A 61 6.09 1.01 -7.88
N ILE A 62 5.61 1.49 -6.73
CA ILE A 62 4.36 2.25 -6.62
C ILE A 62 4.47 3.61 -7.31
N THR A 63 5.62 4.28 -7.20
CA THR A 63 5.85 5.59 -7.83
C THR A 63 6.21 5.49 -9.31
N GLY A 64 6.53 4.29 -9.81
CA GLY A 64 7.06 4.10 -11.16
C GLY A 64 8.47 4.68 -11.34
N ASP A 65 9.21 4.93 -10.25
CA ASP A 65 10.52 5.59 -10.32
C ASP A 65 11.61 4.62 -10.78
N THR A 66 11.97 4.73 -12.06
CA THR A 66 13.02 3.91 -12.69
C THR A 66 14.44 4.41 -12.36
N SER A 67 14.58 5.55 -11.69
CA SER A 67 15.85 6.16 -11.32
C SER A 67 16.22 5.93 -9.85
N ALA A 68 15.31 5.37 -9.05
CA ALA A 68 15.51 5.11 -7.63
C ALA A 68 16.73 4.20 -7.40
N THR A 69 17.57 4.58 -6.44
CA THR A 69 18.74 3.82 -6.01
C THR A 69 18.56 3.32 -4.58
N TYR A 70 19.20 2.19 -4.26
CA TYR A 70 19.17 1.66 -2.92
C TYR A 70 19.88 2.59 -1.93
N THR A 71 19.25 2.88 -0.79
CA THR A 71 19.74 3.87 0.18
C THR A 71 21.08 3.46 0.80
N LYS A 72 21.36 2.16 0.88
CA LYS A 72 22.63 1.64 1.42
C LYS A 72 23.72 1.46 0.37
N ASP A 73 23.36 1.48 -0.90
CA ASP A 73 24.30 1.44 -2.02
C ASP A 73 23.74 2.24 -3.19
N SER A 74 24.15 3.50 -3.28
CA SER A 74 23.73 4.41 -4.35
C SER A 74 24.21 3.96 -5.74
N GLY A 75 25.13 2.98 -5.83
CA GLY A 75 25.52 2.34 -7.08
C GLY A 75 24.53 1.29 -7.59
N GLN A 76 23.60 0.84 -6.73
CA GLN A 76 22.58 -0.14 -7.07
C GLN A 76 21.25 0.55 -7.41
N LYS A 77 20.83 0.46 -8.67
CA LYS A 77 19.48 0.86 -9.09
C LYS A 77 18.46 -0.18 -8.64
N ILE A 78 17.29 0.30 -8.20
CA ILE A 78 16.15 -0.54 -7.81
C ILE A 78 15.44 -1.08 -9.05
N TYR A 79 15.32 -0.28 -10.11
CA TYR A 79 14.68 -0.71 -11.34
C TYR A 79 15.65 -1.48 -12.24
N LYS A 80 15.25 -2.69 -12.66
CA LYS A 80 15.99 -3.51 -13.63
C LYS A 80 15.42 -3.30 -15.03
N GLU A 81 16.15 -2.54 -15.85
CA GLU A 81 15.74 -2.16 -17.20
C GLU A 81 15.55 -3.35 -18.17
N MET A 82 16.26 -4.47 -17.96
CA MET A 82 16.16 -5.66 -18.81
C MET A 82 14.84 -6.42 -18.64
N ASP A 83 14.33 -6.51 -17.41
CA ASP A 83 13.20 -7.37 -17.06
C ASP A 83 11.94 -6.57 -16.68
N GLY A 84 12.04 -5.24 -16.60
CA GLY A 84 10.92 -4.37 -16.21
C GLY A 84 10.48 -4.52 -14.75
N THR A 85 11.32 -5.15 -13.91
CA THR A 85 11.03 -5.45 -12.51
C THR A 85 11.76 -4.51 -11.56
N TYR A 86 11.22 -4.31 -10.36
CA TYR A 86 11.89 -3.61 -9.28
C TYR A 86 12.53 -4.62 -8.34
N SER A 87 13.85 -4.57 -8.16
CA SER A 87 14.57 -5.54 -7.37
C SER A 87 15.84 -4.96 -6.72
N ILE A 88 16.06 -5.33 -5.46
CA ILE A 88 17.25 -4.96 -4.68
C ILE A 88 17.88 -6.24 -4.14
N MET A 89 19.21 -6.28 -4.16
CA MET A 89 19.99 -7.35 -3.55
C MET A 89 20.70 -6.83 -2.30
N VAL A 90 20.28 -7.30 -1.12
CA VAL A 90 20.95 -7.04 0.15
C VAL A 90 22.13 -8.00 0.26
N THR A 91 23.35 -7.45 0.15
CA THR A 91 24.59 -8.22 0.20
C THR A 91 25.72 -7.44 0.88
N PRO A 92 26.65 -8.12 1.58
CA PRO A 92 26.53 -9.49 2.09
C PRO A 92 25.68 -9.52 3.36
N LEU A 93 24.98 -10.63 3.59
CA LEU A 93 24.34 -10.95 4.87
C LEU A 93 25.39 -11.01 5.99
N LYS A 94 24.99 -10.59 7.19
CA LYS A 94 25.82 -10.52 8.39
C LYS A 94 25.89 -11.86 9.13
N GLN A 95 24.91 -12.73 8.95
CA GLN A 95 24.90 -14.09 9.49
C GLN A 95 26.21 -14.83 9.19
N GLN A 96 26.75 -15.56 10.17
CA GLN A 96 28.01 -16.33 10.03
C GLN A 96 27.82 -17.82 10.26
N LYS A 97 26.62 -18.27 10.64
CA LYS A 97 26.31 -19.68 10.83
C LYS A 97 25.19 -20.14 9.89
N ASP A 98 25.44 -21.21 9.16
CA ASP A 98 24.44 -21.93 8.37
C ASP A 98 23.33 -22.48 9.27
N ASP A 99 22.10 -22.48 8.76
CA ASP A 99 20.94 -23.07 9.44
C ASP A 99 20.68 -22.46 10.84
N TRP A 100 21.14 -21.22 11.03
CA TRP A 100 20.78 -20.39 12.17
C TRP A 100 19.44 -19.70 11.86
N GLN A 101 18.38 -20.13 12.53
CA GLN A 101 17.05 -19.55 12.36
C GLN A 101 16.44 -19.17 13.69
N THR A 102 15.88 -17.96 13.76
CA THR A 102 14.79 -17.68 14.68
C THR A 102 13.59 -18.61 14.42
N PRO A 103 12.73 -18.83 15.42
CA PRO A 103 11.53 -19.63 15.22
C PRO A 103 10.71 -19.11 14.03
N LEU A 104 10.49 -20.00 13.06
CA LEU A 104 9.61 -19.73 11.91
C LEU A 104 8.14 -19.64 12.36
N PRO A 105 7.28 -18.93 11.63
CA PRO A 105 7.56 -18.23 10.38
C PRO A 105 8.13 -16.83 10.58
N ILE A 106 9.03 -16.44 9.68
CA ILE A 106 9.45 -15.04 9.54
C ILE A 106 8.49 -14.37 8.56
N THR A 107 8.07 -13.13 8.83
CA THR A 107 7.21 -12.36 7.93
C THR A 107 7.85 -11.02 7.58
N ILE A 108 7.89 -10.71 6.28
CA ILE A 108 8.39 -9.46 5.71
C ILE A 108 7.36 -8.96 4.70
N GLY A 109 6.81 -7.76 4.91
CA GLY A 109 5.86 -7.18 3.97
C GLY A 109 4.58 -8.01 3.74
N GLY A 110 4.18 -8.84 4.70
CA GLY A 110 3.04 -9.76 4.57
C GLY A 110 3.39 -11.12 3.94
N VAL A 111 4.60 -11.29 3.40
CA VAL A 111 5.08 -12.59 2.90
C VAL A 111 5.71 -13.38 4.04
N SER A 112 5.22 -14.60 4.27
CA SER A 112 5.77 -15.49 5.28
C SER A 112 6.86 -16.42 4.70
N SER A 113 7.78 -16.87 5.55
CA SER A 113 8.79 -17.88 5.18
C SER A 113 8.19 -19.23 4.77
N ASN A 114 6.90 -19.44 5.03
CA ASN A 114 6.17 -20.65 4.70
C ASN A 114 5.19 -20.44 3.53
N ALA A 115 5.24 -19.28 2.86
CA ALA A 115 4.34 -18.96 1.75
C ALA A 115 4.60 -19.79 0.47
N GLY A 116 5.68 -20.59 0.46
CA GLY A 116 6.08 -21.43 -0.67
C GLY A 116 7.09 -20.74 -1.60
N ASP A 117 7.71 -21.55 -2.47
CA ASP A 117 8.88 -21.18 -3.27
C ASP A 117 8.67 -19.98 -4.21
N THR A 118 7.43 -19.63 -4.53
CA THR A 118 7.10 -18.45 -5.33
C THR A 118 7.38 -17.15 -4.59
N TYR A 119 7.15 -17.13 -3.27
CA TYR A 119 7.23 -15.93 -2.45
C TYR A 119 8.45 -15.93 -1.52
N TRP A 120 8.87 -17.11 -1.07
CA TRP A 120 10.02 -17.26 -0.19
C TRP A 120 10.81 -18.51 -0.58
N LYS A 121 12.06 -18.32 -0.99
CA LYS A 121 12.92 -19.41 -1.43
C LYS A 121 14.32 -19.27 -0.86
N GLY A 122 14.89 -20.40 -0.44
CA GLY A 122 16.24 -20.49 0.09
C GLY A 122 16.36 -20.14 1.58
N ILE A 123 17.56 -20.34 2.09
CA ILE A 123 17.91 -20.10 3.50
C ILE A 123 19.01 -19.03 3.53
N PRO A 124 19.06 -18.14 4.55
CA PRO A 124 20.16 -17.22 4.73
C PRO A 124 21.39 -17.90 5.35
N GLY A 125 22.58 -17.36 5.03
CA GLY A 125 23.82 -17.91 5.55
C GLY A 125 25.05 -17.08 5.21
N PRO A 126 26.25 -17.57 5.54
CA PRO A 126 27.48 -16.80 5.53
C PRO A 126 27.82 -16.27 4.15
N LYS A 127 28.07 -14.95 4.06
CA LYS A 127 28.35 -14.24 2.81
C LYS A 127 27.25 -14.38 1.75
N GLY A 128 26.05 -14.76 2.20
CA GLY A 128 24.87 -14.86 1.38
C GLY A 128 24.33 -13.50 0.94
N TYR A 129 23.24 -13.54 0.19
CA TYR A 129 22.47 -12.36 -0.16
C TYR A 129 20.97 -12.66 -0.10
N CYS A 130 20.18 -11.60 0.08
CA CYS A 130 18.75 -11.65 -0.13
C CYS A 130 18.39 -10.78 -1.34
N GLU A 131 17.77 -11.37 -2.35
CA GLU A 131 17.19 -10.65 -3.47
C GLU A 131 15.69 -10.48 -3.23
N ILE A 132 15.27 -9.22 -3.17
CA ILE A 132 13.87 -8.82 -3.10
C ILE A 132 13.45 -8.42 -4.50
N THR A 133 12.32 -8.95 -4.98
CA THR A 133 11.80 -8.62 -6.31
C THR A 133 10.30 -8.38 -6.22
N TYR A 134 9.87 -7.23 -6.72
CA TYR A 134 8.47 -6.94 -6.99
C TYR A 134 8.15 -7.34 -8.42
N HIS A 135 7.15 -8.21 -8.56
CA HIS A 135 6.62 -8.67 -9.84
C HIS A 135 5.32 -7.92 -10.11
N PRO A 136 5.28 -7.03 -11.13
CA PRO A 136 4.07 -6.29 -11.47
C PRO A 136 3.00 -7.24 -12.02
N GLN A 137 1.74 -6.81 -11.94
CA GLN A 137 0.62 -7.55 -12.52
C GLN A 137 0.83 -7.79 -14.03
N THR A 138 0.67 -9.04 -14.46
CA THR A 138 0.73 -9.43 -15.87
C THR A 138 -0.67 -9.79 -16.36
N SER A 139 -0.85 -10.00 -17.67
CA SER A 139 -2.15 -10.37 -18.26
C SER A 139 -2.72 -11.70 -17.73
N THR A 140 -1.90 -12.52 -17.07
CA THR A 140 -2.26 -13.86 -16.57
C THR A 140 -1.96 -14.08 -15.09
N GLY A 141 -1.37 -13.11 -14.38
CA GLY A 141 -0.95 -13.26 -12.99
C GLY A 141 -1.04 -11.98 -12.18
N ASN A 142 -1.41 -12.12 -10.91
CA ASN A 142 -1.48 -11.03 -9.93
C ASN A 142 -0.08 -10.48 -9.60
N GLU A 143 -0.03 -9.24 -9.10
CA GLU A 143 1.19 -8.68 -8.51
C GLU A 143 1.61 -9.46 -7.25
N TYR A 144 2.92 -9.59 -7.03
CA TYR A 144 3.45 -10.19 -5.81
C TYR A 144 4.91 -9.77 -5.55
N VAL A 145 5.38 -10.04 -4.33
CA VAL A 145 6.78 -9.88 -3.96
C VAL A 145 7.39 -11.23 -3.63
N SER A 146 8.61 -11.45 -4.08
CA SER A 146 9.40 -12.64 -3.76
C SER A 146 10.67 -12.28 -3.02
N PHE A 147 11.04 -13.10 -2.05
CA PHE A 147 12.30 -13.07 -1.31
C PHE A 147 13.11 -14.31 -1.67
N TYR A 148 14.26 -14.10 -2.28
CA TYR A 148 15.20 -15.16 -2.59
C TYR A 148 16.43 -15.01 -1.71
N TRP A 149 16.62 -15.99 -0.83
CA TRP A 149 17.75 -16.06 0.09
C TRP A 149 18.80 -17.00 -0.46
N THR A 150 20.05 -16.63 -0.27
CA THR A 150 21.19 -17.48 -0.57
C THR A 150 22.22 -17.41 0.54
N GLY A 151 23.08 -18.42 0.57
CA GLY A 151 24.06 -18.63 1.63
C GLY A 151 23.51 -19.61 2.65
N GLY A 152 24.29 -20.63 3.01
CA GLY A 152 23.79 -21.75 3.83
C GLY A 152 23.70 -23.04 3.02
N THR A 153 23.13 -24.09 3.62
CA THR A 153 23.13 -25.46 3.08
C THR A 153 22.01 -25.69 2.06
N ASP A 154 21.89 -24.81 1.07
CA ASP A 154 20.90 -24.96 0.00
C ASP A 154 21.38 -25.99 -1.04
N ASN A 155 20.74 -27.16 -1.10
CA ASN A 155 20.94 -28.19 -2.15
C ASN A 155 20.27 -27.83 -3.50
N GLY A 156 20.11 -26.54 -3.81
CA GLY A 156 19.43 -26.06 -5.02
C GLY A 156 20.40 -25.42 -6.00
N ASN A 157 20.58 -26.04 -7.17
CA ASN A 157 21.40 -25.55 -8.28
C ASN A 157 21.15 -24.06 -8.62
N ASN A 158 22.24 -23.32 -8.83
CA ASN A 158 22.30 -21.96 -9.37
C ASN A 158 22.16 -21.95 -10.92
N PRO A 159 22.00 -20.81 -11.61
CA PRO A 159 20.81 -19.95 -11.76
C PRO A 159 20.29 -19.97 -13.20
N THR A 160 19.04 -20.36 -13.43
CA THR A 160 18.20 -19.86 -14.53
C THR A 160 16.78 -20.36 -14.26
N LEU A 161 15.79 -19.78 -14.92
CA LEU A 161 14.36 -20.11 -14.88
C LEU A 161 13.55 -19.19 -13.96
N THR A 162 13.09 -18.10 -14.58
CA THR A 162 11.77 -17.53 -14.37
C THR A 162 10.72 -18.65 -14.18
N PRO A 163 10.08 -18.77 -13.02
CA PRO A 163 9.02 -19.75 -12.84
C PRO A 163 7.72 -19.20 -13.42
N VAL A 164 7.17 -19.90 -14.40
CA VAL A 164 5.77 -19.74 -14.84
C VAL A 164 4.88 -20.33 -13.73
N PRO A 165 3.87 -19.60 -13.22
CA PRO A 165 3.05 -20.09 -12.13
C PRO A 165 2.15 -21.24 -12.60
N THR A 166 2.21 -22.38 -11.93
CA THR A 166 1.15 -23.40 -11.95
C THR A 166 0.34 -23.23 -10.68
N GLN A 167 -0.78 -22.50 -10.79
CA GLN A 167 -1.96 -22.41 -9.90
C GLN A 167 -1.70 -22.35 -8.37
N PRO A 168 -2.03 -21.23 -7.68
CA PRO A 168 -1.74 -21.07 -6.26
C PRO A 168 -2.76 -21.74 -5.34
N ILE A 169 -2.25 -22.35 -4.27
CA ILE A 169 -3.01 -22.72 -3.07
C ILE A 169 -2.95 -21.50 -2.13
N PHE A 170 -4.12 -20.94 -1.77
CA PHE A 170 -4.20 -19.74 -0.93
C PHE A 170 -3.72 -20.02 0.51
N PRO A 171 -2.86 -19.17 1.10
CA PRO A 171 -2.57 -19.23 2.52
C PRO A 171 -3.76 -18.68 3.34
N THR A 172 -4.08 -19.39 4.43
CA THR A 172 -5.10 -18.98 5.41
C THR A 172 -4.65 -17.70 6.14
N GLU A 173 -5.43 -16.63 6.02
CA GLU A 173 -5.17 -15.38 6.75
C GLU A 173 -5.40 -15.55 8.27
N THR A 174 -4.45 -15.05 9.06
CA THR A 174 -4.60 -14.82 10.52
C THR A 174 -5.06 -13.36 10.71
N PRO A 175 -6.04 -13.08 11.59
CA PRO A 175 -6.78 -11.83 11.56
C PRO A 175 -5.91 -10.61 11.86
N THR A 176 -5.92 -9.66 10.92
CA THR A 176 -5.41 -8.30 11.08
C THR A 176 -6.32 -7.53 12.05
N PRO A 177 -5.80 -6.70 12.97
CA PRO A 177 -6.62 -5.84 13.82
C PRO A 177 -7.53 -4.96 12.97
N THR A 178 -8.82 -5.03 13.26
CA THR A 178 -9.90 -4.33 12.55
C THR A 178 -9.71 -2.81 12.63
N ILE A 179 -9.27 -2.20 11.54
CA ILE A 179 -9.66 -0.82 11.23
C ILE A 179 -11.12 -0.90 10.79
N PRO A 180 -12.05 -0.08 11.33
CA PRO A 180 -13.46 -0.16 10.98
C PRO A 180 -13.63 -0.05 9.47
N ASP A 181 -14.28 -1.09 8.95
CA ASP A 181 -14.57 -1.32 7.56
C ASP A 181 -15.47 -0.21 7.01
N ASN A 182 -14.91 0.64 6.15
CA ASN A 182 -15.68 1.41 5.19
C ASN A 182 -15.20 1.00 3.79
N THR A 183 -15.38 -0.27 3.42
CA THR A 183 -15.26 -0.71 2.03
C THR A 183 -16.33 -0.02 1.20
N ILE A 184 -15.96 1.06 0.54
CA ILE A 184 -16.76 1.65 -0.53
C ILE A 184 -16.63 0.72 -1.73
N THR A 185 -17.59 -0.18 -1.92
CA THR A 185 -17.60 -1.18 -3.01
C THR A 185 -18.50 -0.77 -4.17
N ASP A 186 -19.36 0.22 -3.96
CA ASP A 186 -20.41 0.63 -4.88
C ASP A 186 -20.74 2.12 -4.72
N VAL A 187 -21.63 2.63 -5.58
CA VAL A 187 -22.06 4.03 -5.52
C VAL A 187 -22.87 4.32 -4.25
N ASP A 188 -23.65 3.35 -3.76
CA ASP A 188 -24.53 3.53 -2.61
C ASP A 188 -23.72 3.74 -1.32
N SER A 189 -22.59 3.05 -1.16
CA SER A 189 -21.64 3.25 -0.06
C SER A 189 -20.92 4.60 -0.12
N VAL A 190 -20.64 5.14 -1.32
CA VAL A 190 -20.14 6.52 -1.49
C VAL A 190 -21.17 7.52 -0.97
N VAL A 191 -22.41 7.39 -1.41
CA VAL A 191 -23.49 8.30 -1.04
C VAL A 191 -23.81 8.18 0.45
N ASN A 192 -23.84 6.95 0.98
CA ASN A 192 -24.01 6.72 2.41
C ASN A 192 -22.88 7.31 3.23
N LYS A 193 -21.66 7.41 2.71
CA LYS A 193 -20.53 8.05 3.40
C LYS A 193 -20.68 9.57 3.46
N TRP A 194 -20.87 10.21 2.31
CA TRP A 194 -20.82 11.66 2.16
C TRP A 194 -22.18 12.36 2.30
N GLY A 195 -23.29 11.61 2.29
CA GLY A 195 -24.65 12.15 2.27
C GLY A 195 -25.02 12.75 0.90
N SER A 196 -26.32 12.78 0.59
CA SER A 196 -26.86 13.41 -0.62
C SER A 196 -28.03 14.34 -0.31
N TYR A 197 -28.20 15.35 -1.17
CA TYR A 197 -29.38 16.18 -1.22
C TYR A 197 -30.47 15.50 -2.07
N ASN A 198 -31.67 15.35 -1.52
CA ASN A 198 -32.79 14.79 -2.28
C ASN A 198 -33.34 15.85 -3.25
N TRP A 199 -33.24 15.56 -4.55
CA TRP A 199 -33.79 16.41 -5.58
C TRP A 199 -35.33 16.47 -5.46
N PRO A 200 -35.94 17.67 -5.55
CA PRO A 200 -37.39 17.80 -5.40
C PRO A 200 -38.13 17.12 -6.56
N SER A 201 -39.21 16.42 -6.23
CA SER A 201 -40.12 15.83 -7.22
C SER A 201 -41.01 16.90 -7.85
N GLU A 202 -41.38 16.70 -9.12
CA GLU A 202 -42.37 17.54 -9.80
C GLU A 202 -43.73 17.49 -9.05
N PRO A 203 -44.35 18.65 -8.75
CA PRO A 203 -45.65 18.70 -8.10
C PRO A 203 -46.76 18.19 -9.02
N ALA A 204 -47.84 17.66 -8.42
CA ALA A 204 -49.02 17.22 -9.17
C ALA A 204 -49.58 18.36 -10.05
N SER A 205 -49.96 18.02 -11.28
CA SER A 205 -50.28 18.96 -12.36
C SER A 205 -51.28 20.07 -11.94
N GLY A 206 -50.90 21.33 -12.18
CA GLY A 206 -51.81 22.47 -12.10
C GLY A 206 -51.35 23.67 -11.28
N ALA A 207 -50.19 23.62 -10.63
CA ALA A 207 -49.66 24.75 -9.88
C ALA A 207 -48.33 25.22 -10.51
N GLY A 208 -48.27 26.47 -10.96
CA GLY A 208 -47.04 27.13 -11.38
C GLY A 208 -46.13 27.40 -10.18
N ILE A 209 -45.64 26.32 -9.57
CA ILE A 209 -44.79 26.37 -8.38
C ILE A 209 -43.35 26.36 -8.84
N THR A 210 -42.62 27.38 -8.42
CA THR A 210 -41.19 27.49 -8.60
C THR A 210 -40.48 27.06 -7.33
N ILE A 211 -39.54 26.13 -7.44
CA ILE A 211 -38.70 25.68 -6.32
C ILE A 211 -37.29 26.24 -6.51
N LYS A 212 -36.80 26.96 -5.49
CA LYS A 212 -35.41 27.44 -5.45
C LYS A 212 -34.53 26.38 -4.83
N ILE A 213 -33.41 26.10 -5.50
CA ILE A 213 -32.37 25.20 -5.00
C ILE A 213 -31.01 25.92 -4.98
N ASP A 214 -30.26 25.69 -3.91
CA ASP A 214 -28.93 26.20 -3.69
C ASP A 214 -27.99 25.04 -3.36
N LEU A 215 -27.16 24.64 -4.31
CA LEU A 215 -26.22 23.52 -4.15
C LEU A 215 -24.77 23.99 -4.33
N ASP A 216 -23.85 23.42 -3.58
CA ASP A 216 -22.41 23.73 -3.65
C ASP A 216 -21.66 22.79 -4.60
N TYR A 217 -20.55 23.26 -5.16
CA TYR A 217 -19.69 22.46 -6.04
C TYR A 217 -19.19 21.20 -5.33
N GLY A 218 -19.41 20.02 -5.91
CA GLY A 218 -19.03 18.74 -5.30
C GLY A 218 -20.10 18.11 -4.40
N GLN A 219 -21.24 18.77 -4.19
CA GLN A 219 -22.37 18.20 -3.45
C GLN A 219 -23.02 17.04 -4.22
N LEU A 220 -23.42 15.99 -3.51
CA LEU A 220 -24.12 14.84 -4.09
C LEU A 220 -25.63 15.04 -4.07
N ILE A 221 -26.29 14.53 -5.09
CA ILE A 221 -27.74 14.63 -5.28
C ILE A 221 -28.30 13.23 -5.52
N SER A 222 -29.42 12.92 -4.89
CA SER A 222 -30.25 11.74 -5.16
C SER A 222 -31.54 12.17 -5.87
N TYR A 223 -31.86 11.50 -6.98
CA TYR A 223 -33.09 11.72 -7.74
C TYR A 223 -33.79 10.40 -8.00
N HIS A 224 -35.12 10.37 -7.80
CA HIS A 224 -35.95 9.22 -8.11
C HIS A 224 -36.58 9.43 -9.48
N ASP A 225 -36.37 8.49 -10.40
CA ASP A 225 -37.04 8.53 -11.70
C ASP A 225 -38.53 8.15 -11.60
N SER A 226 -39.24 8.21 -12.72
CA SER A 226 -40.67 7.86 -12.80
C SER A 226 -40.98 6.40 -12.46
N ASN A 227 -39.98 5.52 -12.47
CA ASN A 227 -40.08 4.12 -12.07
C ASN A 227 -39.60 3.91 -10.61
N ASN A 228 -39.37 4.99 -9.86
CA ASN A 228 -38.85 5.00 -8.50
C ASN A 228 -37.43 4.44 -8.33
N ASN A 229 -36.62 4.44 -9.41
CA ASN A 229 -35.21 4.09 -9.31
C ASN A 229 -34.39 5.29 -8.85
N VAL A 230 -33.48 5.06 -7.90
CA VAL A 230 -32.54 6.09 -7.44
C VAL A 230 -31.39 6.25 -8.44
N LYS A 231 -31.16 7.49 -8.84
CA LYS A 231 -30.01 7.95 -9.61
C LYS A 231 -29.23 8.97 -8.78
N TYR A 232 -27.92 8.97 -8.93
CA TYR A 232 -27.03 9.88 -8.20
C TYR A 232 -26.33 10.84 -9.16
N TYR A 233 -26.16 12.07 -8.70
CA TYR A 233 -25.48 13.13 -9.44
C TYR A 233 -24.52 13.88 -8.52
N VAL A 234 -23.50 14.50 -9.12
CA VAL A 234 -22.62 15.47 -8.44
C VAL A 234 -22.75 16.84 -9.09
N VAL A 235 -22.70 17.90 -8.29
CA VAL A 235 -22.62 19.27 -8.79
C VAL A 235 -21.21 19.52 -9.35
N ALA A 236 -21.10 19.71 -10.66
CA ALA A 236 -19.83 19.89 -11.35
C ALA A 236 -19.55 21.35 -11.78
N ASN A 237 -20.54 22.24 -11.65
CA ASN A 237 -20.34 23.67 -11.85
C ASN A 237 -19.55 24.25 -10.66
N GLU A 238 -18.39 24.86 -10.95
CA GLU A 238 -17.46 25.39 -9.95
C GLU A 238 -18.06 26.55 -9.13
N ASN A 239 -19.07 27.24 -9.67
CA ASN A 239 -19.82 28.28 -8.95
C ASN A 239 -21.01 27.71 -8.15
N GLY A 240 -21.17 26.38 -8.13
CA GLY A 240 -22.33 25.71 -7.57
C GLY A 240 -23.59 25.88 -8.42
N TYR A 241 -24.71 25.39 -7.90
CA TYR A 241 -26.04 25.51 -8.49
C TYR A 241 -26.88 26.44 -7.59
N LYS A 242 -26.57 27.74 -7.61
CA LYS A 242 -27.15 28.75 -6.69
C LYS A 242 -28.24 29.58 -7.35
N GLY A 243 -29.32 29.86 -6.61
CA GLY A 243 -30.42 30.73 -6.99
C GLY A 243 -31.23 30.20 -8.18
N ARG A 244 -31.12 28.90 -8.49
CA ARG A 244 -31.73 28.28 -9.66
C ARG A 244 -33.17 27.90 -9.34
N GLU A 245 -34.08 28.25 -10.24
CA GLU A 245 -35.51 28.00 -10.13
C GLU A 245 -35.90 26.81 -11.01
N LEU A 246 -36.44 25.75 -10.40
CA LEU A 246 -36.99 24.60 -11.12
C LEU A 246 -38.42 24.90 -11.58
N GLY A 247 -38.73 24.61 -12.85
CA GLY A 247 -40.03 24.89 -13.46
C GLY A 247 -40.22 24.26 -14.85
N SER A 248 -41.45 24.28 -15.35
CA SER A 248 -41.85 23.50 -16.54
C SER A 248 -41.67 24.21 -17.90
N SER A 249 -40.75 25.17 -18.06
CA SER A 249 -40.61 25.92 -19.33
C SER A 249 -39.18 26.40 -19.63
N GLN A 250 -38.75 26.28 -20.90
CA GLN A 250 -37.43 26.68 -21.41
C GLN A 250 -37.26 28.20 -21.64
N ASP A 251 -38.34 28.99 -21.63
CA ASP A 251 -38.28 30.38 -22.15
C ASP A 251 -38.11 31.48 -21.08
N GLN A 252 -38.00 31.15 -19.78
CA GLN A 252 -37.88 32.15 -18.70
C GLN A 252 -36.78 31.90 -17.66
N GLY A 253 -35.72 31.18 -18.02
CA GLY A 253 -34.61 30.92 -17.08
C GLY A 253 -34.95 29.92 -15.96
N HIS A 254 -36.07 29.21 -16.09
CA HIS A 254 -36.41 28.05 -15.28
C HIS A 254 -35.74 26.79 -15.83
N TYR A 255 -35.30 25.90 -14.94
CA TYR A 255 -34.60 24.66 -15.28
C TYR A 255 -35.55 23.45 -15.25
N TYR A 256 -35.19 22.40 -15.97
CA TYR A 256 -35.98 21.16 -16.05
C TYR A 256 -36.14 20.48 -14.68
N TRP A 257 -37.32 19.89 -14.47
CA TRP A 257 -37.64 19.10 -13.27
C TRP A 257 -36.75 17.86 -13.06
N THR A 258 -36.06 17.41 -14.10
CA THR A 258 -35.10 16.30 -14.04
C THR A 258 -33.66 16.81 -14.03
N PRO A 259 -32.76 16.28 -13.17
CA PRO A 259 -31.34 16.65 -13.14
C PRO A 259 -30.62 16.48 -14.48
N ASP A 260 -31.06 15.51 -15.30
CA ASP A 260 -30.51 15.23 -16.63
C ASP A 260 -30.59 16.42 -17.60
N GLY A 261 -31.49 17.38 -17.36
CA GLY A 261 -31.66 18.58 -18.19
C GLY A 261 -30.75 19.76 -17.80
N ALA A 262 -29.90 19.64 -16.77
CA ALA A 262 -29.13 20.75 -16.20
C ALA A 262 -27.92 21.20 -17.05
N ASN A 263 -27.91 20.99 -18.37
CA ASN A 263 -26.89 21.47 -19.33
C ASN A 263 -25.42 21.28 -18.90
N GLY A 264 -25.11 20.16 -18.22
CA GLY A 264 -23.74 19.83 -17.81
C GLY A 264 -23.29 20.41 -16.46
N ASP A 265 -24.14 21.19 -15.78
CA ASP A 265 -23.89 21.66 -14.40
C ASP A 265 -23.91 20.51 -13.38
N LEU A 266 -24.66 19.45 -13.70
CA LEU A 266 -24.75 18.21 -12.93
C LEU A 266 -24.19 17.04 -13.74
N ILE A 267 -23.49 16.14 -13.08
CA ILE A 267 -22.92 14.94 -13.70
C ILE A 267 -23.52 13.71 -13.05
N ALA A 268 -24.15 12.87 -13.87
CA ALA A 268 -24.66 11.58 -13.42
C ALA A 268 -23.49 10.68 -13.02
N ILE A 269 -23.61 10.04 -11.86
CA ILE A 269 -22.63 9.08 -11.36
C ILE A 269 -22.94 7.73 -11.99
N THR A 270 -21.93 7.10 -12.57
CA THR A 270 -22.08 5.76 -13.16
C THR A 270 -22.17 4.72 -12.05
N LYS A 271 -22.99 3.67 -12.22
CA LYS A 271 -23.06 2.52 -11.31
C LYS A 271 -21.88 1.56 -11.44
N ASN A 272 -20.82 1.99 -12.13
CA ASN A 272 -19.61 1.21 -12.27
C ASN A 272 -18.92 1.08 -10.91
N PRO A 273 -18.18 -0.01 -10.67
CA PRO A 273 -17.38 -0.12 -9.46
C PRO A 273 -16.41 1.06 -9.38
N PRO A 274 -16.23 1.67 -8.20
CA PRO A 274 -15.31 2.79 -8.04
C PRO A 274 -13.89 2.39 -8.45
N HIS A 275 -13.23 3.24 -9.24
CA HIS A 275 -11.79 3.18 -9.38
C HIS A 275 -11.17 3.56 -8.05
N THR A 276 -10.15 2.82 -7.64
CA THR A 276 -9.36 3.10 -6.46
C THR A 276 -7.96 3.50 -6.89
N TRP A 277 -7.17 4.01 -5.96
CA TRP A 277 -5.75 4.25 -6.19
C TRP A 277 -4.99 3.04 -6.75
N LYS A 278 -5.48 1.81 -6.53
CA LYS A 278 -4.92 0.57 -7.11
C LYS A 278 -5.18 0.42 -8.61
N ASN A 279 -6.19 1.09 -9.15
CA ASN A 279 -6.52 1.07 -10.58
C ASN A 279 -5.66 2.05 -11.40
N ALA A 280 -4.85 2.89 -10.76
CA ALA A 280 -3.97 3.84 -11.43
C ALA A 280 -2.62 3.21 -11.77
N ILE A 281 -2.18 3.31 -13.03
CA ILE A 281 -0.86 2.88 -13.51
C ILE A 281 -0.04 4.14 -13.77
N ASN A 282 1.12 4.28 -13.11
CA ASN A 282 1.95 5.51 -13.18
C ASN A 282 1.17 6.80 -12.89
N GLY A 283 0.21 6.73 -11.95
CA GLY A 283 -0.66 7.86 -11.62
C GLY A 283 -1.69 8.21 -12.69
N VAL A 284 -1.97 7.32 -13.67
CA VAL A 284 -3.01 7.47 -14.70
C VAL A 284 -4.04 6.36 -14.57
N ILE A 285 -5.31 6.72 -14.57
CA ILE A 285 -6.44 5.78 -14.59
C ILE A 285 -6.89 5.63 -16.05
N TYR A 286 -7.16 4.40 -16.47
CA TYR A 286 -7.56 4.03 -17.82
C TYR A 286 -9.01 3.53 -17.84
N ASN A 287 -9.63 3.55 -19.03
CA ASN A 287 -11.04 3.17 -19.23
C ASN A 287 -12.04 4.01 -18.40
N LEU A 288 -11.70 5.27 -18.16
CA LEU A 288 -12.57 6.21 -17.49
C LEU A 288 -13.71 6.64 -18.40
N SER A 289 -14.90 6.70 -17.82
CA SER A 289 -16.08 7.31 -18.40
C SER A 289 -16.56 8.46 -17.52
N LYS A 290 -17.12 9.51 -18.14
CA LYS A 290 -17.71 10.64 -17.40
C LYS A 290 -18.70 10.11 -16.35
N GLY A 291 -18.54 10.54 -15.10
CA GLY A 291 -19.34 10.07 -13.97
C GLY A 291 -18.74 8.91 -13.18
N ASP A 292 -17.61 8.34 -13.61
CA ASP A 292 -16.90 7.32 -12.85
C ASP A 292 -16.33 7.88 -11.54
N ILE A 293 -16.33 7.02 -10.53
CA ILE A 293 -15.86 7.34 -9.18
C ILE A 293 -14.38 6.97 -9.06
N TYR A 294 -13.59 7.84 -8.43
CA TYR A 294 -12.24 7.55 -7.98
C TYR A 294 -12.09 7.78 -6.47
N ILE A 295 -11.41 6.86 -5.78
CA ILE A 295 -11.09 6.96 -4.35
C ILE A 295 -9.58 7.01 -4.17
N ASP A 296 -9.10 8.09 -3.57
CA ASP A 296 -7.68 8.27 -3.31
C ASP A 296 -7.18 7.47 -2.09
N PRO A 297 -5.86 7.35 -1.87
CA PRO A 297 -5.31 6.63 -0.72
C PRO A 297 -5.70 7.22 0.64
N GLN A 298 -6.14 8.49 0.67
CA GLN A 298 -6.56 9.20 1.88
C GLN A 298 -8.06 9.02 2.16
N GLY A 299 -8.78 8.35 1.26
CA GLY A 299 -10.21 8.06 1.37
C GLY A 299 -11.13 9.17 0.88
N TYR A 300 -10.61 10.20 0.20
CA TYR A 300 -11.44 11.20 -0.48
C TYR A 300 -12.00 10.63 -1.78
N THR A 301 -13.24 11.02 -2.08
CA THR A 301 -13.94 10.59 -3.30
C THR A 301 -13.95 11.70 -4.33
N TYR A 302 -13.70 11.33 -5.58
CA TYR A 302 -13.70 12.21 -6.73
C TYR A 302 -14.58 11.62 -7.82
N ILE A 303 -15.30 12.46 -8.55
CA ILE A 303 -16.11 12.08 -9.70
C ILE A 303 -15.48 12.64 -10.96
N TYR A 304 -15.35 11.81 -11.98
CA TYR A 304 -14.73 12.21 -13.24
C TYR A 304 -15.67 13.08 -14.09
N LYS A 305 -15.22 14.28 -14.49
CA LYS A 305 -16.06 15.23 -15.26
C LYS A 305 -15.76 15.31 -16.76
N ALA A 306 -14.63 14.78 -17.20
CA ALA A 306 -14.19 14.86 -18.59
C ALA A 306 -14.71 13.72 -19.47
N THR A 307 -14.36 13.76 -20.76
CA THR A 307 -14.73 12.73 -21.74
C THR A 307 -13.55 11.91 -22.25
N SER A 308 -12.32 12.18 -21.81
CA SER A 308 -11.16 11.35 -22.16
C SER A 308 -11.23 10.00 -21.44
N THR A 309 -10.75 8.94 -22.10
CA THR A 309 -10.75 7.58 -21.53
C THR A 309 -9.63 7.34 -20.54
N ASN A 310 -8.61 8.21 -20.53
CA ASN A 310 -7.46 8.10 -19.66
C ASN A 310 -7.21 9.46 -18.99
N GLN A 311 -6.96 9.47 -17.68
CA GLN A 311 -6.69 10.70 -16.93
C GLN A 311 -5.77 10.45 -15.74
N SER A 312 -4.88 11.41 -15.47
CA SER A 312 -4.07 11.40 -14.25
C SER A 312 -4.93 11.50 -12.99
N VAL A 313 -4.51 10.83 -11.92
CA VAL A 313 -5.18 10.87 -10.61
C VAL A 313 -5.31 12.31 -10.10
N PRO A 314 -6.38 12.64 -9.34
CA PRO A 314 -6.53 13.94 -8.71
C PRO A 314 -5.36 14.24 -7.76
N ASN A 315 -4.77 15.41 -7.92
CA ASN A 315 -3.55 15.83 -7.24
C ASN A 315 -3.78 16.99 -6.23
N GLY A 316 -5.02 17.17 -5.76
CA GLY A 316 -5.40 18.16 -4.74
C GLY A 316 -5.31 19.63 -5.17
N VAL A 317 -4.58 19.93 -6.25
CA VAL A 317 -4.45 21.26 -6.86
C VAL A 317 -5.35 21.31 -8.09
N GLY A 318 -6.65 21.56 -7.86
CA GLY A 318 -7.59 22.01 -8.90
C GLY A 318 -7.47 21.33 -10.28
N ASN A 319 -7.34 20.00 -10.34
CA ASN A 319 -7.35 19.31 -11.62
C ASN A 319 -8.77 19.44 -12.20
N SER A 320 -8.90 20.23 -13.26
CA SER A 320 -10.17 20.61 -13.89
C SER A 320 -10.92 19.45 -14.53
N GLN A 321 -10.48 18.20 -14.36
CA GLN A 321 -11.14 17.00 -14.89
C GLN A 321 -11.79 16.14 -13.78
N TRP A 322 -11.60 16.50 -12.51
CA TRP A 322 -12.15 15.79 -11.35
C TRP A 322 -12.95 16.72 -10.45
N VAL A 323 -14.07 16.23 -9.93
CA VAL A 323 -14.90 16.92 -8.93
C VAL A 323 -14.69 16.21 -7.60
N LYS A 324 -14.11 16.90 -6.61
CA LYS A 324 -14.01 16.36 -5.26
C LYS A 324 -15.40 16.39 -4.61
N VAL A 325 -15.83 15.25 -4.06
CA VAL A 325 -17.10 15.15 -3.35
C VAL A 325 -17.02 15.91 -2.03
N LEU A 326 -18.03 16.74 -1.78
CA LEU A 326 -18.21 17.43 -0.50
C LEU A 326 -18.93 16.54 0.51
N ASP A 327 -18.57 16.72 1.78
CA ASP A 327 -19.31 16.13 2.89
C ASP A 327 -20.58 16.93 3.17
N ASN A 328 -21.73 16.29 3.00
CA ASN A 328 -23.06 16.87 3.19
C ASN A 328 -23.70 16.45 4.51
N LYS A 329 -22.97 15.76 5.40
CA LYS A 329 -23.49 15.30 6.69
C LYS A 329 -23.35 16.30 7.84
N ASN A 330 -22.78 17.48 7.58
CA ASN A 330 -22.61 18.56 8.56
C ASN A 330 -23.33 19.82 8.13
#